data_AF-A0A7X9J0S5-F1
#
_entry.id   AF-A0A7X9J0S5-F1
#
_cell.length_a   1.000
_cell.length_b   1.000
_cell.length_c   1.000
_cell.angle_alpha   90.00
_cell.angle_beta   90.00
_cell.angle_gamma   90.00
#
_symmetry.space_group_name_H-M   'P 1'
#
loop_
_entity.id
_entity.type
_entity.pdbx_description
1 polymer ?
#
loop_
_entity_poly.entity_id
_entity_poly.type
_entity_poly.pdbx_seq_one_letter_code
_entity_poly.pdbx_strand_id
1 'polypeptide(L)'
;MRTLRAGLVLLGLFVGAGCEQDGLPADWVSRYPWPIVDGYRETGELPVVMIYNDRGAGCTASVIAPRVALTAKHCVLGMSASGWHVLVGGSMYAVVEEYRVVETRTTPGTSIEERDIAVMILDRDFTHGFKRWEFLPWPGVRAGAEITAIGYGQTDPSNPYSAGTKYRRNGNIVTVLGAEEFITRGENTCQGDSGGPILFQDVVTGIVSRGEEGCTGMGIMTRVSAFADLVNQALIDTGACVPVQFEVCNGVDDDCWNGPDDGLGPLCACSDGAPPAGPEVCNGRDDDCNAAIADLPNCACTGGVPPGTETCNGIDDDCNGVIDDPCRRLGESCATDGECSTGLCADLGAG
;
A
#
# COMPACT_ATOMS: atom_id res chain seq x y z
N MET A 1 18.68 73.47 -47.85
CA MET A 1 17.44 72.70 -47.60
C MET A 1 17.82 71.27 -47.24
N ARG A 2 17.09 70.71 -46.28
CA ARG A 2 17.26 69.46 -45.51
C ARG A 2 17.89 68.26 -46.23
N THR A 3 18.66 67.46 -45.47
CA THR A 3 18.44 66.04 -45.04
C THR A 3 19.79 65.44 -44.61
N LEU A 4 19.99 64.56 -43.63
CA LEU A 4 19.18 63.81 -42.65
C LEU A 4 20.18 63.38 -41.54
N ARG A 5 19.75 63.40 -40.27
CA ARG A 5 20.52 62.90 -39.12
C ARG A 5 20.44 61.37 -39.07
N ALA A 6 21.54 60.69 -38.76
CA ALA A 6 21.53 59.37 -38.14
C ALA A 6 22.58 59.38 -37.01
N GLY A 7 22.11 59.51 -35.77
CA GLY A 7 22.90 59.38 -34.56
C GLY A 7 23.09 57.91 -34.23
N LEU A 8 24.33 57.50 -34.06
CA LEU A 8 24.74 56.18 -33.61
C LEU A 8 24.33 56.02 -32.13
N VAL A 9 23.40 55.11 -31.85
CA VAL A 9 23.02 54.75 -30.47
C VAL A 9 24.07 53.77 -29.95
N LEU A 10 24.92 54.25 -29.04
CA LEU A 10 25.76 53.41 -28.19
C LEU A 10 24.87 52.76 -27.14
N LEU A 11 24.56 51.46 -27.31
CA LEU A 11 23.96 50.66 -26.25
C LEU A 11 25.08 50.16 -25.33
N GLY A 12 25.06 50.61 -24.08
CA GLY A 12 26.00 50.17 -23.05
C GLY A 12 25.79 48.69 -22.71
N LEU A 13 26.91 47.96 -22.60
CA LEU A 13 26.95 46.63 -21.99
C LEU A 13 26.54 46.75 -20.52
N PHE A 14 25.40 46.17 -20.17
CA PHE A 14 25.10 45.78 -18.80
C PHE A 14 25.75 44.42 -18.53
N VAL A 15 26.78 44.41 -17.68
CA VAL A 15 27.29 43.19 -17.04
C VAL A 15 26.33 42.85 -15.91
N GLY A 16 25.32 42.03 -16.20
CA GLY A 16 24.53 41.35 -15.19
C GLY A 16 25.19 40.02 -14.87
N ALA A 17 25.57 39.83 -13.61
CA ALA A 17 26.05 38.56 -13.08
C ALA A 17 24.97 37.49 -13.25
N GLY A 18 25.16 36.60 -14.23
CA GLY A 18 24.44 35.34 -14.30
C GLY A 18 24.99 34.41 -13.23
N CYS A 19 24.12 33.78 -12.44
CA CYS A 19 24.50 32.58 -11.71
C CYS A 19 24.78 31.49 -12.75
N GLU A 20 26.06 31.27 -13.00
CA GLU A 20 26.56 30.07 -13.66
C GLU A 20 26.45 28.96 -12.62
N GLN A 21 25.37 28.17 -12.69
CA GLN A 21 25.34 26.90 -11.97
C GLN A 21 26.30 25.96 -12.66
N ASP A 22 27.34 25.59 -11.92
CA ASP A 22 28.40 24.68 -12.29
C ASP A 22 27.87 23.50 -13.10
N GLY A 23 28.35 23.40 -14.33
CA GLY A 23 28.19 22.21 -15.16
C GLY A 23 28.77 21.02 -14.42
N LEU A 24 27.90 20.07 -14.07
CA LEU A 24 28.33 18.76 -13.58
C LEU A 24 29.18 18.08 -14.66
N PRO A 25 30.30 17.43 -14.30
CA PRO A 25 31.25 16.89 -15.26
C PRO A 25 30.62 15.81 -16.15
N ALA A 26 30.97 15.87 -17.43
CA ALA A 26 30.62 14.91 -18.46
C ALA A 26 31.45 13.63 -18.33
N ASP A 27 31.23 12.86 -17.27
CA ASP A 27 31.78 11.52 -17.07
C ASP A 27 30.88 10.63 -16.17
N TRP A 28 29.58 10.63 -16.45
CA TRP A 28 28.61 9.69 -15.84
C TRP A 28 27.80 8.88 -16.85
N VAL A 29 28.37 8.62 -18.04
CA VAL A 29 27.81 7.61 -18.94
C VAL A 29 28.34 6.24 -18.53
N SER A 30 27.75 5.65 -17.48
CA SER A 30 27.83 4.21 -17.30
C SER A 30 26.94 3.57 -18.37
N ARG A 31 27.56 2.72 -19.20
CA ARG A 31 26.86 1.88 -20.16
C ARG A 31 26.19 0.74 -19.40
N TYR A 32 24.95 0.90 -19.00
CA TYR A 32 24.06 -0.24 -18.78
C TYR A 32 22.59 0.16 -19.02
N PRO A 33 21.87 -0.52 -19.93
CA PRO A 33 20.43 -0.30 -20.12
C PRO A 33 19.61 -1.12 -19.10
N TRP A 34 18.80 -0.45 -18.26
CA TRP A 34 17.96 -1.09 -17.22
C TRP A 34 16.51 -0.44 -17.15
N PRO A 35 15.40 -1.15 -17.47
CA PRO A 35 13.95 -0.88 -17.32
C PRO A 35 13.35 -1.45 -16.00
N ILE A 36 12.19 -2.19 -15.96
CA ILE A 36 12.00 -3.20 -14.88
C ILE A 36 13.05 -4.35 -15.03
N VAL A 37 13.95 -4.36 -16.03
CA VAL A 37 15.28 -5.06 -15.90
C VAL A 37 16.03 -4.41 -14.77
N ASP A 38 16.63 -5.27 -13.97
CA ASP A 38 17.20 -5.00 -12.66
C ASP A 38 16.18 -4.60 -11.60
N GLY A 39 14.88 -4.75 -11.89
CA GLY A 39 13.91 -5.06 -10.85
C GLY A 39 14.28 -6.37 -10.16
N TYR A 40 13.78 -6.56 -8.95
CA TYR A 40 13.98 -7.82 -8.24
C TYR A 40 12.99 -8.85 -8.77
N ARG A 41 13.46 -10.08 -8.99
CA ARG A 41 12.58 -11.20 -9.31
C ARG A 41 11.54 -11.32 -8.20
N GLU A 42 10.28 -11.21 -8.56
CA GLU A 42 9.17 -11.28 -7.62
C GLU A 42 8.56 -12.68 -7.68
N THR A 43 8.37 -13.31 -6.52
CA THR A 43 7.87 -14.69 -6.39
C THR A 43 6.80 -14.86 -5.31
N GLY A 44 6.66 -13.90 -4.40
CA GLY A 44 5.70 -13.93 -3.28
C GLY A 44 4.36 -13.26 -3.58
N GLU A 45 4.33 -12.27 -4.47
CA GLU A 45 3.09 -11.55 -4.83
C GLU A 45 2.21 -12.36 -5.79
N LEU A 46 1.71 -13.51 -5.33
CA LEU A 46 0.88 -14.43 -6.13
C LEU A 46 -0.41 -13.81 -6.69
N PRO A 47 -1.08 -12.86 -6.00
CA PRO A 47 -2.24 -12.17 -6.56
C PRO A 47 -1.92 -11.23 -7.72
N VAL A 48 -0.64 -10.90 -7.95
CA VAL A 48 -0.20 -10.22 -9.18
C VAL A 48 0.07 -11.30 -10.23
N VAL A 49 -0.72 -11.30 -11.29
CA VAL A 49 -0.83 -12.42 -12.23
C VAL A 49 -0.54 -11.97 -13.65
N MET A 50 -0.01 -12.88 -14.46
CA MET A 50 0.10 -12.66 -15.89
C MET A 50 -1.25 -12.99 -16.54
N ILE A 51 -1.74 -12.12 -17.40
CA ILE A 51 -2.91 -12.43 -18.23
C ILE A 51 -2.46 -12.62 -19.67
N TYR A 52 -2.97 -13.68 -20.30
CA TYR A 52 -2.62 -14.05 -21.66
C TYR A 52 -3.87 -14.34 -22.47
N ASN A 53 -3.93 -13.84 -23.70
CA ASN A 53 -5.02 -14.11 -24.63
C ASN A 53 -4.59 -15.13 -25.69
N ASP A 54 -5.51 -15.98 -26.14
CA ASP A 54 -5.30 -16.94 -27.24
C ASP A 54 -4.75 -16.32 -28.54
N ARG A 55 -4.93 -15.00 -28.72
CA ARG A 55 -4.38 -14.22 -29.85
C ARG A 55 -2.92 -13.78 -29.66
N GLY A 56 -2.26 -14.19 -28.58
CA GLY A 56 -0.87 -13.87 -28.30
C GLY A 56 -0.63 -12.55 -27.57
N ALA A 57 -1.69 -11.91 -27.05
CA ALA A 57 -1.56 -10.71 -26.22
C ALA A 57 -1.21 -11.10 -24.77
N GLY A 58 -0.32 -10.33 -24.14
CA GLY A 58 0.08 -10.52 -22.75
C GLY A 58 0.04 -9.20 -21.99
N CYS A 59 -0.53 -9.22 -20.79
CA CYS A 59 -0.60 -8.10 -19.85
C CYS A 59 -0.41 -8.61 -18.43
N THR A 60 -0.47 -7.71 -17.45
CA THR A 60 -0.50 -8.02 -16.03
C THR A 60 -1.89 -7.69 -15.46
N ALA A 61 -2.29 -8.36 -14.38
CA ALA A 61 -3.47 -8.01 -13.58
C ALA A 61 -3.18 -8.20 -12.09
N SER A 62 -4.01 -7.61 -11.23
CA SER A 62 -4.03 -7.86 -9.78
C SER A 62 -5.37 -8.44 -9.35
N VAL A 63 -5.36 -9.60 -8.71
CA VAL A 63 -6.56 -10.20 -8.12
C VAL A 63 -6.86 -9.50 -6.79
N ILE A 64 -8.07 -8.96 -6.66
CA ILE A 64 -8.50 -8.12 -5.51
C ILE A 64 -9.63 -8.75 -4.69
N ALA A 65 -10.23 -9.83 -5.19
CA ALA A 65 -11.27 -10.61 -4.53
C ALA A 65 -11.33 -12.01 -5.16
N PRO A 66 -12.04 -12.99 -4.56
CA PRO A 66 -12.06 -14.38 -5.02
C PRO A 66 -12.23 -14.56 -6.53
N ARG A 67 -13.06 -13.73 -7.16
CA ARG A 67 -13.32 -13.84 -8.60
C ARG A 67 -13.10 -12.54 -9.38
N VAL A 68 -12.46 -11.54 -8.79
CA VAL A 68 -12.32 -10.21 -9.41
C VAL A 68 -10.84 -9.83 -9.50
N ALA A 69 -10.40 -9.53 -10.73
CA ALA A 69 -9.06 -9.00 -11.00
C ALA A 69 -9.11 -7.66 -11.73
N LEU A 70 -8.22 -6.73 -11.39
CA LEU A 70 -8.04 -5.45 -12.05
C LEU A 70 -6.97 -5.55 -13.14
N THR A 71 -7.22 -4.90 -14.27
CA THR A 71 -6.26 -4.75 -15.38
C THR A 71 -6.57 -3.48 -16.18
N ALA A 72 -5.84 -3.23 -17.26
CA ALA A 72 -6.06 -2.08 -18.13
C ALA A 72 -7.14 -2.38 -19.17
N LYS A 73 -7.89 -1.34 -19.56
CA LYS A 73 -8.90 -1.43 -20.62
C LYS A 73 -8.28 -1.84 -21.94
N HIS A 74 -7.16 -1.23 -22.32
CA HIS A 74 -6.51 -1.51 -23.60
C HIS A 74 -6.04 -2.97 -23.71
N CYS A 75 -5.82 -3.64 -22.57
CA CYS A 75 -5.53 -5.07 -22.56
C CYS A 75 -6.73 -5.89 -23.03
N VAL A 76 -7.96 -5.58 -22.60
CA VAL A 76 -9.13 -6.44 -22.86
C VAL A 76 -10.06 -5.94 -23.97
N LEU A 77 -9.91 -4.68 -24.40
CA LEU A 77 -10.81 -4.05 -25.36
C LEU A 77 -10.84 -4.80 -26.70
N GLY A 78 -12.04 -5.15 -27.17
CA GLY A 78 -12.24 -5.86 -28.44
C GLY A 78 -11.85 -7.35 -28.42
N MET A 79 -11.55 -7.89 -27.24
CA MET A 79 -11.25 -9.31 -27.03
C MET A 79 -12.37 -10.00 -26.24
N SER A 80 -12.65 -11.26 -26.56
CA SER A 80 -13.63 -12.06 -25.82
C SER A 80 -13.04 -12.52 -24.50
N ALA A 81 -13.84 -12.44 -23.43
CA ALA A 81 -13.46 -12.90 -22.09
C ALA A 81 -12.94 -14.34 -22.10
N SER A 82 -13.63 -15.25 -22.80
CA SER A 82 -13.27 -16.68 -22.83
C SER A 82 -11.93 -17.00 -23.47
N GLY A 83 -11.33 -16.03 -24.19
CA GLY A 83 -10.00 -16.18 -24.77
C GLY A 83 -8.87 -15.78 -23.83
N TRP A 84 -9.19 -15.30 -22.62
CA TRP A 84 -8.21 -14.92 -21.60
C TRP A 84 -7.96 -16.01 -20.58
N HIS A 85 -6.69 -16.14 -20.23
CA HIS A 85 -6.16 -17.00 -19.19
C HIS A 85 -5.44 -16.14 -18.16
N VAL A 86 -5.56 -16.50 -16.89
CA VAL A 86 -4.90 -15.85 -15.77
C VAL A 86 -3.91 -16.85 -15.17
N LEU A 87 -2.62 -16.52 -15.26
CA LEU A 87 -1.51 -17.39 -14.86
C LEU A 87 -0.92 -16.91 -13.53
N VAL A 88 -1.00 -17.76 -12.52
CA VAL A 88 -0.36 -17.56 -11.22
C VAL A 88 1.05 -18.13 -11.27
N GLY A 89 2.04 -17.39 -10.79
CA GLY A 89 3.40 -17.89 -10.65
C GLY A 89 4.47 -16.83 -10.89
N GLY A 90 5.74 -17.23 -10.81
CA GLY A 90 6.87 -16.31 -11.00
C GLY A 90 7.20 -16.02 -12.47
N SER A 91 6.69 -16.82 -13.42
CA SER A 91 6.81 -16.57 -14.86
C SER A 91 5.83 -17.43 -15.67
N MET A 92 5.70 -17.15 -16.97
CA MET A 92 4.92 -17.96 -17.92
C MET A 92 5.43 -19.40 -18.07
N TYR A 93 6.66 -19.69 -17.63
CA TYR A 93 7.27 -21.02 -17.64
C TYR A 93 7.22 -21.71 -16.27
N ALA A 94 6.82 -20.99 -15.24
CA ALA A 94 6.73 -21.44 -13.85
C ALA A 94 5.33 -21.13 -13.29
N VAL A 95 4.32 -21.63 -14.00
CA VAL A 95 2.90 -21.48 -13.65
C VAL A 95 2.57 -22.44 -12.51
N VAL A 96 2.01 -21.89 -11.44
CA VAL A 96 1.49 -22.60 -10.27
C VAL A 96 0.05 -23.04 -10.55
N GLU A 97 -0.76 -22.14 -11.09
CA GLU A 97 -2.16 -22.41 -11.40
C GLU A 97 -2.66 -21.48 -12.50
N GLU A 98 -3.68 -21.94 -13.23
CA GLU A 98 -4.35 -21.21 -14.29
C GLU A 98 -5.85 -21.09 -13.98
N TYR A 99 -6.40 -19.91 -14.29
CA TYR A 99 -7.82 -19.58 -14.19
C TYR A 99 -8.33 -19.08 -15.55
N ARG A 100 -9.61 -19.33 -15.83
CA ARG A 100 -10.27 -18.79 -17.03
C ARG A 100 -11.03 -17.53 -16.67
N VAL A 101 -11.27 -16.71 -17.68
CA VAL A 101 -12.07 -15.50 -17.53
C VAL A 101 -13.44 -15.71 -18.16
N VAL A 102 -14.49 -15.49 -17.38
CA VAL A 102 -15.88 -15.63 -17.84
C VAL A 102 -16.47 -14.32 -18.34
N GLU A 103 -15.97 -13.19 -17.83
CA GLU A 103 -16.46 -11.86 -18.19
C GLU A 103 -15.33 -10.82 -18.07
N THR A 104 -15.35 -9.81 -18.93
CA THR A 104 -14.53 -8.60 -18.79
C THR A 104 -15.45 -7.39 -18.83
N ARG A 105 -15.21 -6.41 -17.94
CA ARG A 105 -15.95 -5.14 -17.91
C ARG A 105 -14.96 -3.99 -17.91
N THR A 106 -15.33 -2.88 -18.54
CA THR A 106 -14.46 -1.71 -18.64
C THR A 106 -15.30 -0.44 -18.72
N THR A 107 -14.64 0.70 -18.61
CA THR A 107 -15.27 2.02 -18.75
C THR A 107 -15.94 2.17 -20.13
N PRO A 108 -17.03 2.95 -20.26
CA PRO A 108 -17.72 3.14 -21.54
C PRO A 108 -16.84 3.70 -22.65
N GLY A 109 -17.19 3.40 -23.90
CA GLY A 109 -16.51 3.89 -25.10
C GLY A 109 -15.18 3.18 -25.38
N THR A 110 -14.43 3.66 -26.37
CA THR A 110 -13.15 3.07 -26.79
C THR A 110 -11.93 3.87 -26.35
N SER A 111 -12.12 5.08 -25.80
CA SER A 111 -11.00 5.87 -25.29
C SER A 111 -10.36 5.17 -24.10
N ILE A 112 -9.02 5.24 -24.05
CA ILE A 112 -8.19 4.81 -22.93
C ILE A 112 -7.70 6.02 -22.12
N GLU A 113 -7.68 7.21 -22.72
CA GLU A 113 -7.26 8.43 -22.01
C GLU A 113 -8.18 8.66 -20.81
N GLU A 114 -7.55 8.80 -19.64
CA GLU A 114 -8.20 9.02 -18.35
C GLU A 114 -9.08 7.86 -17.88
N ARG A 115 -9.21 6.74 -18.61
CA ARG A 115 -10.19 5.69 -18.27
C ARG A 115 -9.74 4.27 -18.62
N ASP A 116 -8.43 4.05 -18.57
CA ASP A 116 -7.78 2.80 -18.96
C ASP A 116 -7.82 1.72 -17.87
N ILE A 117 -9.03 1.35 -17.43
CA ILE A 117 -9.25 0.33 -16.41
C ILE A 117 -10.29 -0.70 -16.85
N ALA A 118 -10.07 -1.95 -16.44
CA ALA A 118 -10.98 -3.05 -16.62
C ALA A 118 -10.96 -3.99 -15.42
N VAL A 119 -12.06 -4.70 -15.25
CA VAL A 119 -12.20 -5.83 -14.33
C VAL A 119 -12.36 -7.12 -15.14
N MET A 120 -11.74 -8.19 -14.66
CA MET A 120 -11.91 -9.55 -15.18
C MET A 120 -12.60 -10.38 -14.10
N ILE A 121 -13.63 -11.13 -14.50
CA ILE A 121 -14.33 -12.07 -13.64
C ILE A 121 -13.80 -13.48 -13.89
N LEU A 122 -13.27 -14.12 -12.86
CA LEU A 122 -12.69 -15.46 -12.94
C LEU A 122 -13.78 -16.54 -12.91
N ASP A 123 -13.47 -17.70 -13.48
CA ASP A 123 -14.38 -18.85 -13.55
C ASP A 123 -14.65 -19.51 -12.19
N ARG A 124 -13.70 -19.41 -11.26
CA ARG A 124 -13.77 -19.96 -9.90
C ARG A 124 -12.98 -19.10 -8.92
N ASP A 125 -13.17 -19.37 -7.63
CA ASP A 125 -12.47 -18.67 -6.56
C ASP A 125 -10.96 -18.86 -6.66
N PHE A 126 -10.26 -17.75 -6.64
CA PHE A 126 -8.82 -17.65 -6.58
C PHE A 126 -8.34 -17.85 -5.15
N THR A 127 -7.39 -18.77 -4.95
CA THR A 127 -7.02 -19.26 -3.61
C THR A 127 -5.61 -18.86 -3.16
N HIS A 128 -4.98 -17.90 -3.85
CA HIS A 128 -3.60 -17.46 -3.55
C HIS A 128 -3.55 -16.08 -2.86
N GLY A 129 -4.60 -15.74 -2.11
CA GLY A 129 -4.78 -14.42 -1.50
C GLY A 129 -5.20 -13.34 -2.51
N PHE A 130 -5.39 -12.12 -2.05
CA PHE A 130 -5.80 -10.97 -2.87
C PHE A 130 -5.01 -9.72 -2.49
N LYS A 131 -5.01 -8.70 -3.34
CA LYS A 131 -4.50 -7.37 -2.98
C LYS A 131 -5.64 -6.48 -2.50
N ARG A 132 -5.36 -5.67 -1.47
CA ARG A 132 -6.16 -4.48 -1.17
C ARG A 132 -6.09 -3.50 -2.34
N TRP A 133 -7.16 -2.74 -2.53
CA TRP A 133 -7.25 -1.70 -3.55
C TRP A 133 -7.79 -0.41 -2.95
N GLU A 134 -7.46 0.73 -3.56
CA GLU A 134 -7.86 2.05 -3.07
C GLU A 134 -9.37 2.29 -3.34
N PHE A 135 -10.23 2.17 -2.31
CA PHE A 135 -11.70 2.25 -2.47
C PHE A 135 -12.37 3.51 -1.92
N LEU A 136 -11.67 4.32 -1.12
CA LEU A 136 -12.10 5.64 -0.63
C LEU A 136 -11.10 6.71 -1.08
N PRO A 137 -11.37 8.03 -0.90
CA PRO A 137 -10.31 9.03 -0.99
C PRO A 137 -9.27 8.73 0.11
N TRP A 138 -8.35 7.85 -0.23
CA TRP A 138 -7.17 7.54 0.53
C TRP A 138 -6.37 8.84 0.61
N PRO A 139 -5.85 9.23 1.79
CA PRO A 139 -5.07 10.46 1.91
C PRO A 139 -3.75 10.43 1.09
N GLY A 140 -3.45 9.32 0.42
CA GLY A 140 -2.12 8.91 -0.01
C GLY A 140 -1.96 8.56 -1.49
N VAL A 141 -2.22 9.52 -2.36
CA VAL A 141 -1.46 9.63 -3.61
C VAL A 141 -0.99 11.07 -3.70
N ARG A 142 0.27 11.33 -3.34
CA ARG A 142 0.87 12.67 -3.41
C ARG A 142 2.15 12.62 -4.21
N ALA A 143 2.48 13.74 -4.85
CA ALA A 143 3.78 13.91 -5.47
C ALA A 143 4.89 13.57 -4.45
N GLY A 144 5.87 12.78 -4.88
CA GLY A 144 6.98 12.28 -4.07
C GLY A 144 6.70 11.00 -3.27
N ALA A 145 5.47 10.46 -3.28
CA ALA A 145 5.21 9.16 -2.64
C ALA A 145 5.96 8.03 -3.36
N GLU A 146 6.66 7.19 -2.60
CA GLU A 146 7.32 5.99 -3.10
C GLU A 146 6.28 4.92 -3.41
N ILE A 147 6.40 4.30 -4.57
CA ILE A 147 5.51 3.24 -5.05
C ILE A 147 6.31 2.03 -5.49
N THR A 148 5.64 0.88 -5.61
CA THR A 148 6.20 -0.31 -6.24
C THR A 148 5.32 -0.70 -7.44
N ALA A 149 5.92 -0.83 -8.61
CA ALA A 149 5.29 -1.48 -9.75
C ALA A 149 5.65 -2.97 -9.75
N ILE A 150 4.69 -3.83 -10.07
CA ILE A 150 4.91 -5.27 -10.24
C ILE A 150 4.27 -5.71 -11.56
N GLY A 151 4.99 -6.47 -12.37
CA GLY A 151 4.48 -6.92 -13.65
C GLY A 151 5.32 -7.98 -14.35
N TYR A 152 4.81 -8.41 -15.49
CA TYR A 152 5.40 -9.43 -16.37
C TYR A 152 5.83 -8.86 -17.71
N GLY A 153 6.04 -7.55 -17.79
CA GLY A 153 6.43 -6.87 -19.01
C GLY A 153 7.81 -7.26 -19.50
N GLN A 154 8.13 -6.75 -20.68
CA GLN A 154 9.43 -6.89 -21.32
C GLN A 154 10.50 -6.38 -20.36
N THR A 155 11.48 -7.24 -20.11
CA THR A 155 12.71 -6.78 -19.49
C THR A 155 13.50 -6.03 -20.56
N ASP A 156 13.74 -6.54 -21.75
CA ASP A 156 14.42 -5.77 -22.80
C ASP A 156 13.41 -5.16 -23.79
N PRO A 157 13.25 -3.82 -23.86
CA PRO A 157 12.32 -3.16 -24.77
C PRO A 157 12.62 -3.44 -26.25
N SER A 158 13.84 -3.86 -26.58
CA SER A 158 14.24 -4.23 -27.94
C SER A 158 13.96 -5.71 -28.26
N ASN A 159 13.60 -6.51 -27.25
CA ASN A 159 13.37 -7.94 -27.38
C ASN A 159 11.98 -8.33 -26.84
N PRO A 160 10.98 -8.55 -27.70
CA PRO A 160 9.63 -8.91 -27.26
C PRO A 160 9.55 -10.25 -26.53
N TYR A 161 10.54 -11.14 -26.69
CA TYR A 161 10.60 -12.43 -25.99
C TYR A 161 11.11 -12.32 -24.54
N SER A 162 11.48 -11.13 -24.10
CA SER A 162 11.96 -10.88 -22.75
C SER A 162 10.83 -10.73 -21.71
N ALA A 163 9.57 -10.66 -22.15
CA ALA A 163 8.41 -10.58 -21.28
C ALA A 163 8.09 -11.93 -20.59
N GLY A 164 7.21 -11.88 -19.60
CA GLY A 164 6.59 -13.05 -18.97
C GLY A 164 7.33 -13.60 -17.76
N THR A 165 8.33 -12.91 -17.24
CA THR A 165 8.88 -13.17 -15.89
C THR A 165 8.44 -12.04 -14.97
N LYS A 166 8.01 -12.38 -13.76
CA LYS A 166 7.52 -11.40 -12.80
C LYS A 166 8.68 -10.63 -12.16
N TYR A 167 8.60 -9.31 -12.24
CA TYR A 167 9.55 -8.40 -11.60
C TYR A 167 8.81 -7.34 -10.80
N ARG A 168 9.52 -6.78 -9.83
CA ARG A 168 9.10 -5.57 -9.10
C ARG A 168 10.16 -4.49 -9.19
N ARG A 169 9.73 -3.24 -9.16
CA ARG A 169 10.64 -2.09 -9.05
C ARG A 169 9.98 -0.93 -8.34
N ASN A 170 10.77 -0.24 -7.53
CA ASN A 170 10.31 0.97 -6.86
C ASN A 170 10.42 2.17 -7.79
N GLY A 171 9.50 3.11 -7.63
CA GLY A 171 9.49 4.39 -8.29
C GLY A 171 8.83 5.42 -7.38
N ASN A 172 8.48 6.57 -7.95
CA ASN A 172 7.75 7.58 -7.21
C ASN A 172 6.66 8.21 -8.06
N ILE A 173 5.60 8.68 -7.40
CA ILE A 173 4.60 9.54 -8.02
C ILE A 173 5.26 10.91 -8.26
N VAL A 174 5.20 11.39 -9.50
CA VAL A 174 5.69 12.71 -9.91
C VAL A 174 4.61 13.75 -9.68
N THR A 175 3.40 13.48 -10.18
CA THR A 175 2.25 14.38 -10.04
C THR A 175 0.95 13.61 -10.19
N VAL A 176 -0.12 14.11 -9.58
CA VAL A 176 -1.48 13.63 -9.80
C VAL A 176 -2.13 14.48 -10.89
N LEU A 177 -2.78 13.82 -11.85
CA LEU A 177 -3.47 14.45 -12.99
C LEU A 177 -4.98 14.34 -12.79
N GLY A 178 -5.57 15.38 -12.20
CA GLY A 178 -7.00 15.40 -11.92
C GLY A 178 -7.41 14.27 -10.97
N ALA A 179 -8.59 13.68 -11.22
CA ALA A 179 -9.11 12.58 -10.41
C ALA A 179 -8.65 11.20 -10.91
N GLU A 180 -8.44 11.05 -12.21
CA GLU A 180 -8.42 9.74 -12.89
C GLU A 180 -7.01 9.20 -13.18
N GLU A 181 -5.97 10.04 -13.19
CA GLU A 181 -4.61 9.63 -13.55
C GLU A 181 -3.54 10.21 -12.62
N PHE A 182 -2.35 9.60 -12.64
CA PHE A 182 -1.14 10.18 -12.07
C PHE A 182 0.09 9.75 -12.86
N ILE A 183 1.14 10.56 -12.79
CA ILE A 183 2.42 10.30 -13.44
C ILE A 183 3.38 9.68 -12.43
N THR A 184 4.07 8.62 -12.84
CA THR A 184 5.15 7.97 -12.08
C THR A 184 6.48 8.11 -12.81
N ARG A 185 7.57 7.89 -12.08
CA ARG A 185 8.92 7.79 -12.63
C ARG A 185 9.73 6.77 -11.85
N GLY A 186 10.65 6.12 -12.56
CA GLY A 186 11.70 5.32 -11.94
C GLY A 186 11.30 3.88 -11.70
N GLU A 187 10.05 3.49 -11.96
CA GLU A 187 9.60 2.10 -12.01
C GLU A 187 9.95 1.43 -13.35
N ASN A 188 10.00 2.20 -14.45
CA ASN A 188 10.37 1.76 -15.81
C ASN A 188 9.49 0.63 -16.37
N THR A 189 8.17 0.78 -16.25
CA THR A 189 7.20 -0.14 -16.85
C THR A 189 7.34 -0.23 -18.37
N CYS A 190 7.07 -1.40 -18.91
CA CYS A 190 7.23 -1.72 -20.32
C CYS A 190 6.06 -2.52 -20.89
N GLN A 191 6.16 -2.90 -22.17
CA GLN A 191 5.12 -3.69 -22.84
C GLN A 191 4.87 -5.00 -22.09
N GLY A 192 3.62 -5.26 -21.71
CA GLY A 192 3.21 -6.40 -20.89
C GLY A 192 3.10 -6.13 -19.38
N ASP A 193 3.66 -5.00 -18.88
CA ASP A 193 3.34 -4.51 -17.54
C ASP A 193 1.99 -3.81 -17.49
N SER A 194 1.45 -3.42 -18.66
CA SER A 194 0.10 -2.93 -18.84
C SER A 194 -0.93 -3.71 -18.01
N GLY A 195 -1.77 -2.99 -17.27
CA GLY A 195 -2.74 -3.58 -16.37
C GLY A 195 -2.19 -4.02 -15.01
N GLY A 196 -0.87 -4.00 -14.82
CA GLY A 196 -0.22 -4.34 -13.56
C GLY A 196 -0.45 -3.28 -12.48
N PRO A 197 -0.35 -3.67 -11.20
CA PRO A 197 -0.58 -2.77 -10.10
C PRO A 197 0.58 -1.81 -9.85
N ILE A 198 0.24 -0.58 -9.50
CA ILE A 198 1.08 0.37 -8.78
C ILE A 198 0.66 0.35 -7.32
N LEU A 199 1.56 -0.14 -6.47
CA LEU A 199 1.34 -0.31 -5.04
C LEU A 199 1.88 0.91 -4.28
N PHE A 200 1.02 1.52 -3.46
CA PHE A 200 1.42 2.44 -2.40
C PHE A 200 1.08 1.80 -1.06
N GLN A 201 2.07 1.59 -0.19
CA GLN A 201 1.89 0.89 1.09
C GLN A 201 1.17 -0.48 0.93
N ASP A 202 1.52 -1.22 -0.12
CA ASP A 202 0.95 -2.52 -0.49
C ASP A 202 -0.51 -2.52 -0.98
N VAL A 203 -1.10 -1.35 -1.18
CA VAL A 203 -2.46 -1.18 -1.73
C VAL A 203 -2.38 -0.84 -3.21
N VAL A 204 -3.22 -1.48 -4.04
CA VAL A 204 -3.35 -1.14 -5.46
C VAL A 204 -3.99 0.23 -5.61
N THR A 205 -3.15 1.24 -5.87
CA THR A 205 -3.54 2.64 -6.04
C THR A 205 -3.67 3.03 -7.50
N GLY A 206 -2.87 2.40 -8.37
CA GLY A 206 -2.94 2.63 -9.81
C GLY A 206 -2.78 1.38 -10.64
N ILE A 207 -3.17 1.50 -11.91
CA ILE A 207 -3.02 0.51 -12.95
C ILE A 207 -2.10 1.07 -14.03
N VAL A 208 -1.11 0.29 -14.44
CA VAL A 208 -0.21 0.66 -15.54
C VAL A 208 -1.00 0.83 -16.83
N SER A 209 -1.09 2.06 -17.33
CA SER A 209 -1.80 2.38 -18.58
C SER A 209 -0.84 2.54 -19.75
N ARG A 210 0.07 3.51 -19.67
CA ARG A 210 1.00 3.86 -20.76
C ARG A 210 2.29 4.47 -20.20
N GLY A 211 3.34 4.50 -21.01
CA GLY A 211 4.62 5.09 -20.61
C GLY A 211 5.44 5.56 -21.80
N GLU A 212 6.55 6.20 -21.51
CA GLU A 212 7.51 6.66 -22.52
C GLU A 212 8.11 5.51 -23.32
N GLU A 213 8.41 5.78 -24.60
CA GLU A 213 9.09 4.84 -25.48
C GLU A 213 10.46 4.45 -24.90
N GLY A 214 10.80 3.15 -25.01
CA GLY A 214 12.05 2.63 -24.44
C GLY A 214 12.00 2.30 -22.95
N CYS A 215 10.88 2.51 -22.26
CA CYS A 215 10.64 2.02 -20.90
C CYS A 215 11.66 2.57 -19.87
N THR A 216 12.17 3.78 -20.06
CA THR A 216 13.17 4.42 -19.15
C THR A 216 12.67 5.72 -18.51
N GLY A 217 11.42 6.09 -18.79
CA GLY A 217 10.93 7.44 -18.58
C GLY A 217 9.81 7.54 -17.56
N MET A 218 8.89 8.47 -17.79
CA MET A 218 7.66 8.59 -17.03
C MET A 218 6.61 7.60 -17.50
N GLY A 219 5.80 7.14 -16.55
CA GLY A 219 4.60 6.36 -16.80
C GLY A 219 3.35 7.16 -16.45
N ILE A 220 2.24 6.87 -17.11
CA ILE A 220 0.91 7.34 -16.73
C ILE A 220 0.11 6.15 -16.23
N MET A 221 -0.45 6.33 -15.04
CA MET A 221 -1.18 5.32 -14.28
C MET A 221 -2.63 5.75 -14.15
N THR A 222 -3.56 4.83 -14.36
CA THR A 222 -4.98 5.06 -14.07
C THR A 222 -5.22 4.86 -12.58
N ARG A 223 -5.82 5.84 -11.91
CA ARG A 223 -6.11 5.80 -10.48
C ARG A 223 -7.33 4.92 -10.21
N VAL A 224 -7.18 3.90 -9.37
CA VAL A 224 -8.25 2.90 -9.16
C VAL A 224 -9.47 3.51 -8.47
N SER A 225 -9.27 4.34 -7.46
CA SER A 225 -10.36 4.96 -6.69
C SER A 225 -11.31 5.83 -7.52
N ALA A 226 -10.84 6.39 -8.65
CA ALA A 226 -11.69 7.15 -9.57
C ALA A 226 -12.75 6.28 -10.28
N PHE A 227 -12.55 4.95 -10.28
CA PHE A 227 -13.41 3.97 -10.94
C PHE A 227 -13.99 2.96 -9.95
N ALA A 228 -14.12 3.35 -8.68
CA ALA A 228 -14.66 2.49 -7.62
C ALA A 228 -16.02 1.89 -7.98
N ASP A 229 -16.90 2.62 -8.70
CA ASP A 229 -18.18 2.08 -9.16
C ASP A 229 -18.03 0.83 -10.05
N LEU A 230 -17.06 0.83 -10.98
CA LEU A 230 -16.81 -0.34 -11.84
C LEU A 230 -16.36 -1.55 -11.02
N VAL A 231 -15.50 -1.30 -10.03
CA VAL A 231 -14.95 -2.34 -9.16
C VAL A 231 -16.01 -2.87 -8.21
N ASN A 232 -16.74 -1.98 -7.54
CA ASN A 232 -17.82 -2.31 -6.60
C ASN A 232 -18.91 -3.14 -7.28
N GLN A 233 -19.32 -2.80 -8.50
CA GLN A 233 -20.31 -3.61 -9.22
C GLN A 233 -19.81 -5.03 -9.52
N ALA A 234 -18.51 -5.20 -9.83
CA ALA A 234 -17.93 -6.52 -10.00
C ALA A 234 -17.88 -7.32 -8.69
N LEU A 235 -17.55 -6.66 -7.58
CA LEU A 235 -17.56 -7.28 -6.25
C LEU A 235 -18.99 -7.74 -5.87
N ILE A 236 -19.99 -6.86 -6.03
CA ILE A 236 -21.41 -7.15 -5.76
C ILE A 236 -21.88 -8.35 -6.57
N ASP A 237 -21.67 -8.34 -7.89
CA ASP A 237 -22.18 -9.37 -8.79
C ASP A 237 -21.53 -10.74 -8.57
N THR A 238 -20.32 -10.76 -8.03
CA THR A 238 -19.59 -11.99 -7.69
C THR A 238 -19.85 -12.46 -6.25
N GLY A 239 -20.61 -11.70 -5.47
CA GLY A 239 -20.88 -11.99 -4.05
C GLY A 239 -19.66 -11.75 -3.15
N ALA A 240 -18.68 -10.98 -3.59
CA ALA A 240 -17.54 -10.59 -2.78
C ALA A 240 -17.91 -9.43 -1.83
N CYS A 241 -17.12 -9.29 -0.76
CA CYS A 241 -17.20 -8.14 0.14
C CYS A 241 -16.94 -6.84 -0.66
N VAL A 242 -17.70 -5.79 -0.34
CA VAL A 242 -17.55 -4.46 -0.94
C VAL A 242 -17.10 -3.51 0.17
N PRO A 243 -15.90 -2.93 0.06
CA PRO A 243 -15.36 -2.14 1.15
C PRO A 243 -16.11 -0.80 1.23
N VAL A 244 -16.57 -0.46 2.42
CA VAL A 244 -17.43 0.70 2.69
C VAL A 244 -16.71 1.77 3.51
N GLN A 245 -15.78 1.36 4.38
CA GLN A 245 -14.98 2.24 5.23
C GLN A 245 -13.73 1.52 5.74
N PHE A 246 -12.87 2.24 6.47
CA PHE A 246 -11.86 1.58 7.29
C PHE A 246 -12.53 0.75 8.38
N GLU A 247 -11.92 -0.38 8.77
CA GLU A 247 -12.42 -1.24 9.84
C GLU A 247 -12.85 -0.45 11.07
N VAL A 248 -14.02 -0.81 11.61
CA VAL A 248 -14.50 -0.38 12.93
C VAL A 248 -15.04 -1.59 13.66
N CYS A 249 -15.02 -1.57 14.98
CA CYS A 249 -15.46 -2.71 15.79
C CYS A 249 -16.99 -2.89 15.75
N ASN A 250 -17.51 -3.60 14.75
CA ASN A 250 -18.94 -3.85 14.55
C ASN A 250 -19.27 -5.30 14.14
N GLY A 251 -18.27 -6.19 14.09
CA GLY A 251 -18.42 -7.59 13.69
C GLY A 251 -18.66 -7.80 12.20
N VAL A 252 -18.46 -6.77 11.37
CA VAL A 252 -18.55 -6.79 9.91
C VAL A 252 -17.16 -6.51 9.35
N ASP A 253 -16.84 -7.14 8.23
CA ASP A 253 -15.64 -6.84 7.45
C ASP A 253 -15.94 -5.62 6.57
N ASP A 254 -15.56 -4.44 7.05
CA ASP A 254 -15.88 -3.14 6.47
C ASP A 254 -14.90 -2.70 5.37
N ASP A 255 -13.63 -3.11 5.48
CA ASP A 255 -12.56 -2.81 4.54
C ASP A 255 -12.20 -4.00 3.63
N CYS A 256 -12.85 -5.15 3.85
CA CYS A 256 -12.75 -6.38 3.08
C CYS A 256 -11.35 -7.01 3.12
N TRP A 257 -10.64 -6.88 4.24
CA TRP A 257 -9.29 -7.38 4.43
C TRP A 257 -9.17 -8.27 5.66
N ASN A 258 -8.65 -9.50 5.49
CA ASN A 258 -8.43 -10.49 6.57
C ASN A 258 -9.63 -10.88 7.45
N GLY A 259 -10.80 -10.26 7.31
CA GLY A 259 -12.04 -10.61 8.00
C GLY A 259 -12.53 -9.52 8.96
N PRO A 260 -13.62 -9.78 9.70
CA PRO A 260 -14.26 -8.77 10.55
C PRO A 260 -13.35 -8.23 11.66
N ASP A 261 -13.40 -6.91 11.88
CA ASP A 261 -12.71 -6.17 12.94
C ASP A 261 -11.17 -6.37 12.96
N ASP A 262 -10.56 -6.66 11.81
CA ASP A 262 -9.11 -6.89 11.74
C ASP A 262 -8.30 -5.59 11.88
N GLY A 263 -7.04 -5.71 12.32
CA GLY A 263 -6.13 -4.56 12.41
C GLY A 263 -6.45 -3.52 13.50
N LEU A 264 -7.55 -3.66 14.26
CA LEU A 264 -7.98 -2.72 15.30
C LEU A 264 -7.33 -2.95 16.67
N GLY A 265 -6.70 -4.11 16.90
CA GLY A 265 -5.96 -4.41 18.12
C GLY A 265 -6.84 -4.37 19.39
N PRO A 266 -6.32 -3.98 20.56
CA PRO A 266 -7.08 -3.96 21.83
C PRO A 266 -8.17 -2.88 21.88
N LEU A 267 -8.36 -2.11 20.79
CA LEU A 267 -9.46 -1.14 20.69
C LEU A 267 -10.82 -1.81 20.52
N CYS A 268 -10.86 -3.05 20.01
CA CYS A 268 -12.10 -3.82 19.91
C CYS A 268 -12.37 -4.73 21.10
N ALA A 269 -11.55 -4.69 22.16
CA ALA A 269 -11.65 -5.63 23.27
C ALA A 269 -13.07 -5.68 23.87
N CYS A 270 -13.85 -4.58 23.85
CA CYS A 270 -15.18 -4.52 24.45
C CYS A 270 -16.23 -3.70 23.68
N SER A 271 -16.13 -3.62 22.35
CA SER A 271 -17.17 -3.02 21.50
C SER A 271 -18.04 -4.09 20.84
N ASP A 272 -19.36 -3.83 20.80
CA ASP A 272 -20.38 -4.47 19.96
C ASP A 272 -20.31 -6.00 19.74
N GLY A 273 -20.01 -6.75 20.81
CA GLY A 273 -20.09 -8.22 20.79
C GLY A 273 -18.79 -8.93 20.43
N ALA A 274 -17.66 -8.22 20.39
CA ALA A 274 -16.35 -8.85 20.38
C ALA A 274 -16.14 -9.72 21.64
N PRO A 275 -15.50 -10.90 21.52
CA PRO A 275 -15.16 -11.71 22.68
C PRO A 275 -14.11 -10.98 23.53
N PRO A 276 -14.14 -11.13 24.88
CA PRO A 276 -13.16 -10.51 25.76
C PRO A 276 -11.73 -10.86 25.34
N ALA A 277 -10.82 -9.89 25.45
CA ALA A 277 -9.44 -10.02 24.99
C ALA A 277 -8.61 -11.01 25.83
N GLY A 278 -9.16 -11.50 26.94
CA GLY A 278 -8.51 -12.45 27.83
C GLY A 278 -9.04 -12.33 29.26
N PRO A 279 -8.34 -12.90 30.26
CA PRO A 279 -8.57 -12.53 31.65
C PRO A 279 -8.18 -11.06 31.87
N GLU A 280 -8.91 -10.38 32.77
CA GLU A 280 -8.64 -9.00 33.16
C GLU A 280 -7.16 -8.81 33.54
N VAL A 281 -6.55 -7.69 33.12
CA VAL A 281 -5.20 -7.28 33.55
C VAL A 281 -5.21 -5.80 33.95
N CYS A 282 -4.30 -5.40 34.84
CA CYS A 282 -4.25 -4.02 35.31
C CYS A 282 -3.54 -3.11 34.27
N ASN A 283 -4.25 -2.75 33.19
CA ASN A 283 -3.71 -1.89 32.13
C ASN A 283 -4.54 -0.59 31.93
N GLY A 284 -5.49 -0.34 32.83
CA GLY A 284 -6.44 0.78 32.75
C GLY A 284 -7.51 0.63 31.66
N ARG A 285 -7.77 -0.59 31.17
CA ARG A 285 -8.83 -0.94 30.23
C ARG A 285 -9.80 -1.93 30.89
N ASP A 286 -10.94 -2.14 30.23
CA ASP A 286 -11.88 -3.23 30.51
C ASP A 286 -11.51 -4.34 29.51
N ASP A 287 -10.89 -5.42 29.98
CA ASP A 287 -10.38 -6.50 29.11
C ASP A 287 -11.33 -7.72 29.09
N ASP A 288 -12.17 -7.87 30.12
CA ASP A 288 -13.16 -8.94 30.28
C ASP A 288 -14.62 -8.53 29.92
N CYS A 289 -14.83 -7.25 29.62
CA CYS A 289 -16.08 -6.65 29.15
C CYS A 289 -17.24 -6.74 30.14
N ASN A 290 -16.94 -6.70 31.43
CA ASN A 290 -17.94 -6.65 32.49
C ASN A 290 -18.42 -5.22 32.80
N ALA A 291 -17.94 -4.21 32.03
CA ALA A 291 -18.19 -2.78 32.19
C ALA A 291 -17.49 -2.14 33.41
N ALA A 292 -16.54 -2.84 34.03
CA ALA A 292 -15.65 -2.32 35.03
C ALA A 292 -14.21 -2.31 34.49
N ILE A 293 -13.59 -1.14 34.50
CA ILE A 293 -12.20 -0.97 34.05
C ILE A 293 -11.26 -1.54 35.13
N ALA A 294 -10.40 -2.48 34.74
CA ALA A 294 -9.28 -2.98 35.51
C ALA A 294 -9.66 -3.43 36.94
N ASP A 295 -10.78 -4.12 37.09
CA ASP A 295 -11.43 -4.45 38.36
C ASP A 295 -10.80 -5.62 39.14
N LEU A 296 -9.53 -5.92 38.85
CA LEU A 296 -8.73 -6.84 39.64
C LEU A 296 -8.47 -6.29 41.05
N PRO A 297 -8.37 -7.17 42.07
CA PRO A 297 -8.17 -6.76 43.48
C PRO A 297 -6.92 -5.92 43.76
N ASN A 298 -5.93 -5.94 42.87
CA ASN A 298 -4.62 -5.31 43.05
C ASN A 298 -4.32 -4.27 41.96
N CYS A 299 -5.34 -3.54 41.50
CA CYS A 299 -5.18 -2.52 40.48
C CYS A 299 -5.59 -1.13 40.98
N ALA A 300 -4.72 -0.13 40.80
CA ALA A 300 -5.02 1.25 41.19
C ALA A 300 -5.90 1.98 40.16
N CYS A 301 -5.89 1.55 38.90
CA CYS A 301 -6.60 2.20 37.79
C CYS A 301 -8.09 1.83 37.67
N THR A 302 -8.69 1.26 38.72
CA THR A 302 -10.11 0.90 38.72
C THR A 302 -11.00 2.09 38.41
N GLY A 303 -12.00 1.89 37.55
CA GLY A 303 -12.98 2.94 37.22
C GLY A 303 -12.40 4.17 36.49
N GLY A 304 -11.28 4.02 35.78
CA GLY A 304 -10.67 5.06 34.96
C GLY A 304 -9.79 6.04 35.74
N VAL A 305 -9.31 5.64 36.92
CA VAL A 305 -8.26 6.37 37.65
C VAL A 305 -6.98 6.36 36.79
N PRO A 306 -6.32 7.51 36.55
CA PRO A 306 -5.11 7.56 35.75
C PRO A 306 -3.94 6.80 36.41
N PRO A 307 -3.03 6.21 35.62
CA PRO A 307 -1.75 5.68 36.09
C PRO A 307 -1.00 6.62 37.00
N GLY A 308 -0.56 6.10 38.15
CA GLY A 308 0.22 6.76 39.16
C GLY A 308 1.71 6.43 39.09
N THR A 309 2.41 6.77 40.17
CA THR A 309 3.79 6.32 40.40
C THR A 309 3.75 5.05 41.23
N GLU A 310 4.48 4.04 40.78
CA GLU A 310 4.66 2.76 41.48
C GLU A 310 5.13 2.93 42.93
N THR A 311 4.37 2.33 43.84
CA THR A 311 4.70 2.19 45.26
C THR A 311 4.67 0.71 45.59
N CYS A 312 5.67 0.19 46.30
CA CYS A 312 5.75 -1.25 46.58
C CYS A 312 4.75 -1.69 47.66
N ASN A 313 3.46 -1.70 47.32
CA ASN A 313 2.32 -1.87 48.21
C ASN A 313 1.48 -3.11 47.84
N GLY A 314 1.88 -3.88 46.82
CA GLY A 314 1.16 -5.03 46.30
C GLY A 314 0.02 -4.69 45.34
N ILE A 315 -0.03 -3.44 44.86
CA ILE A 315 -0.97 -2.90 43.87
C ILE A 315 -0.13 -2.44 42.67
N ASP A 316 -0.65 -2.66 41.47
CA ASP A 316 -0.14 -2.05 40.24
C ASP A 316 -0.68 -0.60 40.16
N ASP A 317 0.17 0.36 40.53
CA ASP A 317 -0.14 1.78 40.66
C ASP A 317 0.03 2.54 39.34
N ASP A 318 0.97 2.13 38.47
CA ASP A 318 1.19 2.69 37.13
C ASP A 318 0.43 1.94 36.02
N CYS A 319 -0.25 0.86 36.39
CA CYS A 319 -1.17 0.11 35.55
C CYS A 319 -0.52 -0.34 34.25
N ASN A 320 0.69 -0.88 34.38
CA ASN A 320 1.45 -1.45 33.28
C ASN A 320 1.24 -2.97 33.12
N GLY A 321 0.47 -3.58 34.02
CA GLY A 321 0.15 -5.01 34.05
C GLY A 321 1.08 -5.84 34.93
N VAL A 322 1.99 -5.20 35.67
CA VAL A 322 2.96 -5.84 36.56
C VAL A 322 2.92 -5.16 37.92
N ILE A 323 2.52 -5.91 38.95
CA ILE A 323 2.49 -5.43 40.33
C ILE A 323 3.91 -5.12 40.82
N ASP A 324 4.10 -3.93 41.39
CA ASP A 324 5.33 -3.46 42.04
C ASP A 324 6.57 -3.56 41.10
N ASP A 325 6.54 -2.96 39.90
CA ASP A 325 7.73 -2.83 39.01
C ASP A 325 8.16 -1.36 38.92
N PRO A 326 9.44 -0.98 39.10
CA PRO A 326 10.63 -1.81 39.21
C PRO A 326 11.00 -2.16 40.66
N CYS A 327 10.03 -2.34 41.56
CA CYS A 327 10.34 -2.64 42.96
C CYS A 327 11.21 -3.89 43.09
N ARG A 328 12.10 -3.87 44.09
CA ARG A 328 12.86 -5.07 44.43
C ARG A 328 11.98 -6.08 45.15
N ARG A 329 12.31 -7.37 45.00
CA ARG A 329 11.59 -8.45 45.69
C ARG A 329 11.58 -8.24 47.20
N LEU A 330 10.43 -8.46 47.81
CA LEU A 330 10.24 -8.51 49.27
C LEU A 330 11.32 -9.39 49.93
N GLY A 331 12.22 -8.76 50.70
CA GLY A 331 13.32 -9.41 51.41
C GLY A 331 14.74 -9.10 50.89
N GLU A 332 14.89 -8.37 49.79
CA GLU A 332 16.19 -7.81 49.37
C GLU A 332 16.50 -6.50 50.10
N SER A 333 17.76 -6.30 50.48
CA SER A 333 18.20 -5.07 51.16
C SER A 333 18.20 -3.88 50.20
N CYS A 334 17.66 -2.75 50.65
CA CYS A 334 17.79 -1.47 49.95
C CYS A 334 19.29 -1.10 49.87
N ALA A 335 19.76 -0.65 48.71
CA ALA A 335 21.15 -0.27 48.49
C ALA A 335 21.44 1.14 49.02
N THR A 336 20.42 2.00 49.17
CA THR A 336 20.57 3.37 49.70
C THR A 336 19.36 3.80 50.52
N ASP A 337 19.57 4.67 51.51
CA ASP A 337 18.50 5.26 52.34
C ASP A 337 17.44 6.02 51.50
N GLY A 338 17.82 6.49 50.30
CA GLY A 338 16.91 7.19 49.39
C GLY A 338 15.80 6.30 48.81
N GLU A 339 16.06 5.00 48.65
CA GLU A 339 15.08 4.03 48.11
C GLU A 339 13.90 3.81 49.07
N CYS A 340 14.14 3.89 50.40
CA CYS A 340 13.09 3.86 51.42
C CYS A 340 12.20 5.13 51.39
N SER A 341 12.79 6.29 51.09
CA SER A 341 12.08 7.57 51.06
C SER A 341 11.20 7.75 49.81
N THR A 342 11.48 7.00 48.74
CA THR A 342 10.75 7.05 47.47
C THR A 342 9.73 5.93 47.32
N GLY A 343 9.58 5.05 48.33
CA GLY A 343 8.61 3.94 48.32
C GLY A 343 9.00 2.76 47.44
N LEU A 344 10.27 2.65 47.04
CA LEU A 344 10.80 1.59 46.17
C LEU A 344 11.26 0.33 46.93
N CYS A 345 11.19 0.35 48.27
CA CYS A 345 11.40 -0.82 49.13
C CYS A 345 10.63 -0.68 50.47
N ALA A 346 10.25 -1.81 51.10
CA ALA A 346 9.60 -1.85 52.41
C ALA A 346 10.54 -2.44 53.47
N ASP A 347 10.78 -1.70 54.56
CA ASP A 347 11.56 -2.15 55.72
C ASP A 347 10.72 -3.09 56.61
N LEU A 348 11.17 -4.34 56.79
CA LEU A 348 10.52 -5.36 57.61
C LEU A 348 10.95 -5.33 59.09
N GLY A 349 11.67 -4.29 59.54
CA GLY A 349 11.97 -4.06 60.95
C GLY A 349 12.99 -5.03 61.53
N ALA A 350 13.90 -5.55 60.70
CA ALA A 350 15.00 -6.42 61.13
C ALA A 350 16.36 -5.72 61.04
N GLY A 351 16.45 -4.47 61.49
CA GLY A 351 17.72 -3.79 61.82
C GLY A 351 18.28 -2.89 60.74
#